data_AF-A0A9Y2L1I8-F1
#
_entry.id   AF-A0A9Y2L1I8-F1
#
_cell.length_a   1.000
_cell.length_b   1.000
_cell.length_c   1.000
_cell.angle_alpha   90.00
_cell.angle_beta   90.00
_cell.angle_gamma   90.00
#
_symmetry.space_group_name_H-M   'P 1'
#
loop_
_entity.id
_entity.type
_entity.pdbx_description
1 polymer ?
#
loop_
_entity_poly.entity_id
_entity_poly.type
_entity_poly.pdbx_seq_one_letter_code
_entity_poly.pdbx_strand_id
1 'polypeptide(L)'
;MSEDHHKFLSRVRRLENKHEAMSYGYSARIRSDGLIVVAPKKKIASRISARSIFLFLAAFLLFKGFLIASIGLDGYQERLAKLQAGSLLEQGGALIMTADPLSQMAAAQIGPILR
;
A
#
# COMPACT_ATOMS: atom_id res chain seq x y z
N MET A 1 -37.30 17.26 11.21
CA MET A 1 -37.17 15.92 10.59
C MET A 1 -37.14 14.92 11.75
N SER A 2 -38.10 13.98 11.82
CA SER A 2 -38.31 13.13 13.01
C SER A 2 -37.24 12.03 13.14
N GLU A 3 -36.88 11.65 14.37
CA GLU A 3 -35.96 10.54 14.66
C GLU A 3 -36.33 9.25 13.91
N ASP A 4 -37.62 8.97 13.80
CA ASP A 4 -38.14 7.76 13.17
C ASP A 4 -37.80 7.68 11.69
N HIS A 5 -37.78 8.83 11.01
CA HIS A 5 -37.37 8.92 9.63
C HIS A 5 -35.88 8.57 9.47
N HIS A 6 -35.02 9.02 10.38
CA HIS A 6 -33.60 8.66 10.38
C HIS A 6 -33.39 7.15 10.65
N LYS A 7 -34.13 6.58 11.60
CA LYS A 7 -34.09 5.14 11.88
C LYS A 7 -34.52 4.33 10.66
N PHE A 8 -35.59 4.74 9.98
CA PHE A 8 -36.04 4.11 8.74
C PHE A 8 -34.97 4.17 7.65
N LEU A 9 -34.43 5.36 7.35
CA LEU A 9 -33.39 5.51 6.33
C LEU A 9 -32.13 4.69 6.65
N SER A 10 -31.74 4.59 7.93
CA SER A 10 -30.60 3.76 8.34
C SER A 10 -30.81 2.27 8.04
N ARG A 11 -32.06 1.79 8.19
CA ARG A 11 -32.43 0.39 7.90
C ARG A 11 -32.43 0.12 6.41
N VAL A 12 -32.94 1.06 5.61
CA VAL A 12 -32.92 0.97 4.13
C VAL A 12 -31.49 0.88 3.63
N ARG A 13 -30.62 1.81 4.05
CA ARG A 13 -29.18 1.77 3.68
C ARG A 13 -28.50 0.47 4.08
N ARG A 14 -28.81 -0.07 5.26
CA ARG A 14 -28.26 -1.36 5.69
C ARG A 14 -28.70 -2.52 4.80
N LEU A 15 -29.95 -2.48 4.30
CA LEU A 15 -30.46 -3.50 3.39
C LEU A 15 -29.80 -3.38 2.01
N GLU A 16 -29.67 -2.17 1.48
CA GLU A 16 -28.97 -1.88 0.22
C GLU A 16 -27.52 -2.35 0.27
N ASN A 17 -26.77 -1.95 1.30
CA ASN A 17 -25.38 -2.37 1.49
C ASN A 17 -25.24 -3.89 1.62
N LYS A 18 -26.18 -4.56 2.29
CA LYS A 18 -26.20 -6.03 2.39
C LYS A 18 -26.44 -6.67 1.03
N HIS A 19 -27.37 -6.13 0.25
CA HIS A 19 -27.68 -6.63 -1.09
C HIS A 19 -26.50 -6.44 -2.05
N GLU A 20 -25.89 -5.25 -2.06
CA GLU A 20 -24.69 -4.96 -2.86
C GLU A 20 -23.55 -5.92 -2.48
N ALA A 21 -23.31 -6.13 -1.18
CA ALA A 21 -22.29 -7.06 -0.72
C ALA A 21 -22.55 -8.52 -1.17
N MET A 22 -23.82 -8.92 -1.35
CA MET A 22 -24.18 -10.25 -1.84
C MET A 22 -23.97 -10.41 -3.35
N SER A 23 -23.93 -9.32 -4.13
CA SER A 23 -23.66 -9.35 -5.58
C SER A 23 -22.27 -9.91 -5.91
N TYR A 24 -21.31 -9.74 -5.00
CA TYR A 24 -19.94 -10.26 -5.11
C TYR A 24 -19.77 -11.71 -4.62
N GLY A 25 -20.89 -12.42 -4.37
CA GLY A 25 -20.93 -13.80 -3.92
C GLY A 25 -21.37 -13.94 -2.46
N TYR A 26 -21.93 -15.11 -2.15
CA TYR A 26 -22.52 -15.42 -0.85
C TYR A 26 -22.02 -16.78 -0.33
N SER A 27 -22.04 -16.95 0.99
CA SER A 27 -21.80 -18.24 1.64
C SER A 27 -22.86 -18.54 2.70
N ALA A 28 -23.28 -19.80 2.76
CA ALA A 28 -24.13 -20.29 3.83
C ALA A 28 -23.28 -20.47 5.10
N ARG A 29 -23.76 -19.94 6.22
CA ARG A 29 -23.15 -20.15 7.54
C ARG A 29 -24.23 -20.52 8.55
N ILE A 30 -23.90 -21.43 9.45
CA ILE A 30 -24.77 -21.79 10.56
C ILE A 30 -24.59 -20.74 11.64
N ARG A 31 -25.71 -20.14 12.07
CA ARG A 31 -25.77 -19.18 13.17
C ARG A 31 -25.83 -19.95 14.50
N SER A 32 -25.54 -19.27 15.62
CA SER A 32 -25.53 -19.87 16.96
C SER A 32 -26.86 -20.50 17.40
N ASP A 33 -27.95 -20.15 16.73
CA ASP A 33 -29.30 -20.71 16.92
C ASP A 33 -29.57 -21.96 16.06
N GLY A 34 -28.58 -22.44 15.29
CA GLY A 34 -28.71 -23.61 14.41
C GLY A 34 -29.33 -23.30 13.05
N LEU A 35 -29.69 -22.04 12.77
CA LEU A 35 -30.27 -21.66 11.48
C LEU A 35 -29.18 -21.42 10.42
N ILE A 36 -29.42 -21.93 9.21
CA ILE A 36 -28.57 -21.63 8.06
C ILE A 36 -28.91 -20.23 7.56
N VAL A 37 -27.92 -19.34 7.55
CA VAL A 37 -28.08 -17.99 7.02
C VAL A 37 -27.10 -17.74 5.88
N VAL A 38 -27.63 -17.21 4.79
CA VAL A 38 -26.85 -16.72 3.66
C VAL A 38 -26.28 -15.34 4.01
N ALA A 39 -24.95 -15.25 4.03
CA ALA A 39 -24.23 -14.02 4.29
C ALA A 39 -23.31 -13.68 3.12
N PRO A 40 -23.08 -12.39 2.82
CA PRO A 40 -22.11 -12.00 1.80
C PRO A 40 -20.73 -12.61 2.13
N LYS A 41 -20.02 -13.06 1.10
CA LYS A 41 -18.65 -13.53 1.26
C LYS A 41 -17.83 -12.36 1.80
N LYS A 42 -17.12 -12.55 2.93
CA LYS A 42 -16.31 -11.48 3.52
C LYS A 42 -15.28 -11.04 2.47
N LYS A 43 -15.44 -9.84 1.91
CA LYS A 43 -14.35 -9.18 1.21
C LYS A 43 -13.31 -8.87 2.29
N ILE A 44 -12.15 -9.50 2.22
CA ILE A 44 -10.95 -8.96 2.85
C ILE A 44 -10.62 -7.71 2.03
N ALA A 45 -11.35 -6.62 2.27
CA ALA A 45 -10.99 -5.33 1.73
C ALA A 45 -9.73 -4.92 2.49
N SER A 46 -8.57 -5.32 1.95
CA SER A 46 -7.31 -4.74 2.40
C SER A 46 -7.49 -3.23 2.30
N ARG A 47 -7.41 -2.52 3.43
CA ARG A 47 -7.48 -1.05 3.46
C ARG A 47 -6.36 -0.43 2.63
N ILE A 48 -5.32 -1.21 2.34
CA ILE A 48 -4.20 -0.83 1.50
C ILE A 48 -4.56 -1.19 0.05
N SER A 49 -4.80 -0.14 -0.75
CA SER A 49 -5.00 -0.32 -2.18
C SER A 49 -3.68 -0.65 -2.88
N ALA A 50 -3.72 -1.43 -3.96
CA ALA A 50 -2.54 -1.66 -4.80
C ALA A 50 -1.96 -0.34 -5.33
N ARG A 51 -2.81 0.67 -5.55
CA ARG A 51 -2.40 2.02 -5.98
C ARG A 51 -1.53 2.73 -4.95
N SER A 52 -1.89 2.66 -3.66
CA SER A 52 -1.09 3.26 -2.59
C SER A 52 0.28 2.60 -2.44
N ILE A 53 0.36 1.27 -2.60
CA ILE A 53 1.64 0.54 -2.59
C ILE A 53 2.50 0.99 -3.77
N PHE A 54 1.91 1.06 -4.97
CA PHE A 54 2.61 1.50 -6.17
C PHE A 54 3.15 2.93 -6.06
N LEU A 55 2.33 3.87 -5.57
CA LEU A 55 2.76 5.26 -5.38
C LEU A 55 3.90 5.37 -4.37
N PHE A 56 3.85 4.61 -3.28
CA PHE A 56 4.92 4.57 -2.29
C PHE A 56 6.22 4.05 -2.90
N LEU A 57 6.17 2.93 -3.64
CA LEU A 57 7.33 2.38 -4.34
C LEU A 57 7.90 3.36 -5.37
N ALA A 58 7.04 4.02 -6.15
CA ALA A 58 7.47 5.01 -7.13
C ALA A 58 8.18 6.21 -6.48
N ALA A 59 7.60 6.77 -5.41
CA ALA A 59 8.22 7.85 -4.65
C ALA A 59 9.57 7.44 -4.05
N PHE A 60 9.67 6.21 -3.57
CA PHE A 60 10.90 5.66 -3.02
C PHE A 60 12.01 5.51 -4.08
N LEU A 61 11.68 5.01 -5.27
CA LEU A 61 12.63 4.91 -6.39
C LEU A 61 13.10 6.29 -6.87
N LEU A 62 12.18 7.26 -6.96
CA LEU A 62 12.53 8.65 -7.30
C LEU A 62 13.47 9.26 -6.26
N PHE A 63 13.22 9.02 -4.99
CA PHE A 63 14.09 9.47 -3.91
C PHE A 63 15.49 8.85 -3.99
N LYS A 64 15.60 7.52 -4.26
CA LYS A 64 16.90 6.87 -4.49
C LYS A 64 17.63 7.46 -5.70
N GLY A 65 16.93 7.63 -6.83
CA GLY A 65 17.49 8.25 -8.03
C GLY A 65 17.97 9.68 -7.78
N PHE A 66 17.22 10.47 -7.01
CA PHE A 66 17.60 11.81 -6.58
C PHE A 66 18.88 11.80 -5.74
N LEU A 67 19.01 10.90 -4.76
CA LEU A 67 20.23 10.78 -3.95
C LEU A 67 21.46 10.44 -4.79
N ILE A 68 21.32 9.52 -5.74
CA ILE A 68 22.40 9.14 -6.67
C ILE A 68 22.75 10.34 -7.56
N ALA A 69 21.76 11.08 -8.07
CA ALA A 69 21.98 12.23 -8.91
C ALA A 69 22.62 13.42 -8.15
N SER A 70 22.27 13.63 -6.87
CA SER A 70 22.78 14.77 -6.09
C SER A 70 24.17 14.52 -5.49
N ILE A 71 24.49 13.27 -5.12
CA ILE A 71 25.76 12.91 -4.46
C ILE A 71 26.77 12.34 -5.47
N GLY A 72 26.28 11.86 -6.62
CA GLY A 72 27.06 11.08 -7.57
C GLY A 72 27.09 9.59 -7.19
N LEU A 73 27.32 8.75 -8.20
CA LEU A 73 27.31 7.29 -8.04
C LEU A 73 28.36 6.81 -7.03
N ASP A 74 29.57 7.36 -7.09
CA ASP A 74 30.68 6.94 -6.22
C ASP A 74 30.44 7.33 -4.75
N GLY A 75 29.96 8.55 -4.50
CA GLY A 75 29.63 9.00 -3.15
C GLY A 75 28.40 8.28 -2.56
N TYR A 76 27.48 7.81 -3.41
CA TYR A 76 26.38 6.95 -2.98
C TYR A 76 26.87 5.56 -2.55
N GLN A 77 27.76 4.94 -3.32
CA GLN A 77 28.34 3.64 -3.00
C GLN A 77 29.16 3.67 -1.70
N GLU A 78 29.92 4.74 -1.46
CA GLU A 78 30.68 4.90 -0.21
C GLU A 78 29.76 4.96 1.03
N ARG A 79 28.62 5.66 0.92
CA ARG A 79 27.61 5.75 1.99
C ARG A 79 26.90 4.42 2.20
N LEU A 80 26.62 3.69 1.12
CA LEU A 80 26.04 2.35 1.20
C LEU A 80 26.99 1.38 1.91
N ALA A 81 28.29 1.42 1.58
CA ALA A 81 29.31 0.60 2.24
C ALA A 81 29.42 0.89 3.75
N LYS A 82 29.32 2.17 4.15
CA LYS A 82 29.26 2.56 5.56
C LYS A 82 28.01 2.01 6.26
N LEU A 83 26.87 1.98 5.56
CA LEU A 83 25.61 1.44 6.08
C LEU A 83 25.67 -0.09 6.26
N GLN A 84 26.34 -0.79 5.33
CA GLN A 84 26.59 -2.24 5.44
C GLN A 84 27.54 -2.61 6.57
N ALA A 85 28.48 -1.72 6.93
CA ALA A 85 29.40 -1.91 8.04
C ALA A 85 28.80 -1.54 9.41
N GLY A 86 27.57 -1.03 9.45
CA GLY A 86 26.90 -0.57 10.66
C GLY A 86 26.20 -1.67 11.47
N SER A 87 25.33 -1.23 12.37
CA SER A 87 24.45 -2.06 13.20
C SER A 87 23.43 -2.87 12.38
N LEU A 88 22.79 -3.87 12.99
CA LEU A 88 21.79 -4.73 12.31
C LEU A 88 20.65 -3.94 11.65
N LEU A 89 20.25 -2.81 12.23
CA LEU A 89 19.24 -1.92 11.64
C LEU A 89 19.77 -1.21 10.39
N GLU A 90 21.02 -0.76 10.42
CA GLU A 90 21.69 -0.09 9.30
C GLU A 90 21.98 -1.07 8.17
N GLN A 91 22.37 -2.30 8.47
CA GLN A 91 22.51 -3.39 7.50
C GLN A 91 21.18 -3.70 6.81
N GLY A 92 20.07 -3.71 7.55
CA GLY A 92 18.73 -3.84 6.99
C GLY A 92 18.38 -2.71 6.03
N GLY A 93 18.69 -1.47 6.41
CA GLY A 93 18.58 -0.31 5.52
C GLY A 93 19.46 -0.43 4.27
N ALA A 94 20.66 -0.97 4.40
CA ALA A 94 21.61 -1.15 3.31
C ALA A 94 21.11 -2.15 2.26
N LEU A 95 20.50 -3.26 2.69
CA LEU A 95 19.89 -4.22 1.77
C LEU A 95 18.80 -3.57 0.90
N ILE A 96 17.94 -2.74 1.50
CA ILE A 96 16.88 -2.01 0.79
C ILE A 96 17.48 -0.92 -0.12
N MET A 97 18.57 -0.29 0.31
CA MET A 97 19.26 0.78 -0.41
C MET A 97 20.20 0.30 -1.52
N THR A 98 20.47 -1.01 -1.65
CA THR A 98 21.31 -1.55 -2.74
C THR A 98 20.87 -0.98 -4.09
N ALA A 99 21.84 -0.49 -4.88
CA ALA A 99 21.55 0.22 -6.13
C ALA A 99 20.88 -0.72 -7.16
N ASP A 100 19.58 -0.55 -7.37
CA ASP A 100 18.82 -1.29 -8.36
C ASP A 100 18.89 -0.64 -9.77
N PRO A 101 18.81 -1.43 -10.86
CA PRO A 101 18.88 -0.91 -12.23
C PRO A 101 17.84 0.18 -12.53
N LEU A 102 16.66 0.10 -11.89
CA LEU A 102 15.59 1.09 -12.05
C LEU A 102 15.95 2.45 -11.42
N SER A 103 16.55 2.45 -10.23
CA SER A 103 17.05 3.66 -9.58
C SER A 103 18.18 4.32 -10.37
N GLN A 104 19.03 3.53 -11.02
CA GLN A 104 20.09 4.05 -11.91
C GLN A 104 19.52 4.71 -13.17
N MET A 105 18.48 4.12 -13.78
CA MET A 105 17.76 4.73 -14.90
C MET A 105 17.08 6.03 -14.50
N ALA A 106 16.44 6.07 -13.32
CA ALA A 106 15.84 7.29 -12.79
C ALA A 106 16.89 8.39 -12.54
N ALA A 107 18.06 8.03 -11.98
CA ALA A 107 19.15 8.97 -11.79
C ALA A 107 19.68 9.53 -13.11
N ALA A 108 19.77 8.72 -14.17
CA ALA A 108 20.18 9.17 -15.50
C ALA A 108 19.21 10.19 -16.13
N GLN A 109 17.91 10.09 -15.83
CA GLN A 109 16.89 11.06 -16.27
C GLN A 109 16.87 12.33 -15.42
N ILE A 110 17.14 12.24 -14.12
CA ILE A 110 17.11 13.39 -13.19
C ILE A 110 18.43 14.19 -13.24
N GLY A 111 19.56 13.52 -13.46
CA GLY A 111 20.89 14.13 -13.55
C GLY A 111 21.00 15.37 -14.47
N PRO A 112 20.41 15.39 -15.68
CA PRO A 112 20.47 16.58 -16.54
C PRO A 112 19.67 17.79 -16.03
N ILE A 113 18.75 17.61 -15.06
CA ILE A 113 17.95 18.70 -14.48
C ILE A 113 18.67 19.36 -13.29
N LEU A 114 19.56 18.61 -12.62
CA LEU A 114 20.33 19.06 -11.45
C LEU A 114 21.70 19.66 -11.79
N ARG A 115 22.08 19.67 -13.06
CA ARG A 115 23.37 20.17 -13.55
C ARG A 115 23.33 21.64 -13.92
#